data_AF-A0A7C7I776-F1
#
_entry.id   AF-A0A7C7I776-F1
#
_cell.length_a   1.000
_cell.length_b   1.000
_cell.length_c   1.000
_cell.angle_alpha   90.00
_cell.angle_beta   90.00
_cell.angle_gamma   90.00
#
_symmetry.space_group_name_H-M   'P 1'
#
loop_
_entity.id
_entity.type
_entity.pdbx_description
1 polymer ?
#
loop_
_entity_poly.entity_id
_entity_poly.type
_entity_poly.pdbx_seq_one_letter_code
_entity_poly.pdbx_strand_id
1 'polypeptide(L)'
;PYPITFLATDLISELYGKKKADQVVISGLIASVFVMIIVLIANAAPSTVWSPVDDDLFQKVFGLQGMAVFASMVAYLSAQFIDVRIFHFWKKLTKGKHLWLRNNGSTIISQLVDTAAVLILLCSVGVIEWNRFWLLLENGFLFKVLVALMDTPVIYGVIYALKGKIDIAHYEEG
;
A
#
# COMPACT_ATOMS: atom_id res chain seq x y z
N PRO A 1 5.06 -2.62 -9.68
CA PRO A 1 5.77 -1.90 -8.59
C PRO A 1 5.58 -2.52 -7.19
N TYR A 2 4.35 -3.00 -6.89
CA TYR A 2 3.91 -3.47 -5.56
C TYR A 2 4.89 -4.35 -4.74
N PRO A 3 5.57 -5.38 -5.30
CA PRO A 3 6.47 -6.24 -4.51
C PRO A 3 7.68 -5.48 -3.95
N ILE A 4 8.23 -4.57 -4.74
CA ILE A 4 9.46 -3.83 -4.40
C ILE A 4 9.16 -2.81 -3.29
N THR A 5 8.01 -2.14 -3.35
CA THR A 5 7.64 -1.11 -2.37
C THR A 5 7.31 -1.69 -1.00
N PHE A 6 6.62 -2.84 -0.96
CA PHE A 6 6.33 -3.56 0.29
C PHE A 6 7.61 -4.07 0.93
N LEU A 7 8.47 -4.74 0.15
CA LEU A 7 9.77 -5.22 0.63
C LEU A 7 10.65 -4.09 1.18
N ALA A 8 10.66 -2.92 0.53
CA ALA A 8 11.38 -1.75 1.02
C ALA A 8 10.81 -1.22 2.35
N THR A 9 9.49 -1.19 2.50
CA THR A 9 8.82 -0.68 3.71
C THR A 9 8.99 -1.65 4.89
N ASP A 10 8.97 -2.96 4.63
CA ASP A 10 9.22 -4.01 5.62
C ASP A 10 10.67 -3.94 6.12
N LEU A 11 11.64 -3.76 5.21
CA LEU A 11 13.05 -3.57 5.56
C LEU A 11 13.26 -2.32 6.41
N ILE A 12 12.61 -1.21 6.07
CA ILE A 12 12.70 0.03 6.88
C ILE A 12 12.07 -0.19 8.26
N SER A 13 10.94 -0.90 8.34
CA SER A 13 10.28 -1.22 9.62
C SER A 13 11.16 -2.06 10.53
N GLU A 14 11.88 -3.03 9.98
CA GLU A 14 12.76 -3.92 10.75
C GLU A 14 14.07 -3.21 11.15
N LEU A 15 14.69 -2.44 10.24
CA LEU A 15 15.98 -1.78 10.48
C LEU A 15 15.85 -0.54 11.36
N TYR A 16 14.81 0.28 11.13
CA TYR A 16 14.66 1.59 11.74
C TYR A 16 13.45 1.71 12.68
N GLY A 17 12.69 0.62 12.84
CA GLY A 17 11.54 0.56 13.73
C GLY A 17 10.29 1.22 13.16
N LYS A 18 9.18 1.00 13.88
CA LYS A 18 7.82 1.41 13.49
C LYS A 18 7.70 2.90 13.14
N LYS A 19 8.22 3.78 14.00
CA LYS A 19 8.08 5.24 13.80
C LYS A 19 8.66 5.72 12.47
N LYS A 20 9.76 5.11 12.01
CA LYS A 20 10.43 5.48 10.76
C LYS A 20 9.70 4.94 9.55
N ALA A 21 9.20 3.71 9.62
CA ALA A 21 8.34 3.17 8.58
C ALA A 21 7.03 3.98 8.42
N ASP A 22 6.38 4.31 9.53
CA ASP A 22 5.18 5.16 9.53
C ASP A 22 5.48 6.53 8.88
N GLN A 23 6.64 7.13 9.17
CA GLN A 23 7.07 8.39 8.52
C GLN A 23 7.22 8.25 7.00
N VAL A 24 7.79 7.15 6.51
CA VAL A 24 7.96 6.91 5.06
C VAL A 24 6.61 6.73 4.38
N VAL A 25 5.70 5.96 4.98
CA VAL A 25 4.33 5.77 4.49
C VAL A 25 3.58 7.11 4.43
N ILE A 26 3.65 7.90 5.49
CA ILE A 26 3.03 9.22 5.55
C ILE A 26 3.67 10.17 4.52
N SER A 27 4.98 10.13 4.31
CA SER A 27 5.65 10.95 3.29
C SER A 27 5.20 10.58 1.89
N GLY A 28 5.05 9.28 1.59
CA GLY A 28 4.50 8.79 0.33
C GLY A 28 3.04 9.21 0.12
N LEU A 29 2.23 9.20 1.19
CA LEU A 29 0.87 9.74 1.17
C LEU A 29 0.86 11.24 0.85
N ILE A 30 1.67 12.04 1.55
CA ILE A 30 1.76 13.49 1.33
C ILE A 30 2.19 13.79 -0.12
N ALA A 31 3.19 13.07 -0.64
CA ALA A 31 3.61 13.19 -2.03
C ALA A 31 2.47 12.86 -3.01
N SER A 32 1.68 11.82 -2.72
CA SER A 32 0.53 11.44 -3.53
C SER A 32 -0.59 12.50 -3.49
N VAL A 33 -0.88 13.08 -2.31
CA VAL A 33 -1.82 14.20 -2.17
C VAL A 33 -1.32 15.43 -2.94
N PHE A 34 -0.02 15.71 -2.88
CA PHE A 34 0.58 16.83 -3.59
C PHE A 34 0.43 16.68 -5.12
N VAL A 35 0.72 15.50 -5.67
CA VAL A 35 0.49 15.20 -7.09
C VAL A 35 -0.99 15.33 -7.45
N MET A 36 -1.87 14.82 -6.60
CA MET A 36 -3.32 14.95 -6.78
C MET A 36 -3.77 16.42 -6.84
N ILE A 37 -3.24 17.30 -5.98
CA ILE A 37 -3.52 18.74 -6.02
C ILE A 37 -3.04 19.37 -7.35
N ILE A 38 -1.84 19.01 -7.82
CA ILE A 38 -1.33 19.50 -9.10
C ILE A 38 -2.26 19.10 -10.24
N VAL A 39 -2.71 17.84 -10.25
CA VAL A 39 -3.64 17.33 -11.27
C VAL A 39 -4.98 18.06 -11.23
N LEU A 40 -5.51 18.36 -10.04
CA LEU A 40 -6.74 19.13 -9.87
C LEU A 40 -6.59 20.57 -10.39
N ILE A 41 -5.46 21.23 -10.11
CA ILE A 41 -5.17 22.57 -10.63
C ILE A 41 -5.04 22.54 -12.15
N ALA A 42 -4.32 21.55 -12.70
CA ALA A 42 -4.17 21.38 -14.14
C ALA A 42 -5.52 21.14 -14.83
N ASN A 43 -6.41 20.36 -14.21
CA ASN A 43 -7.76 20.10 -14.72
C ASN A 43 -8.67 21.34 -14.71
N ALA A 44 -8.39 22.33 -13.86
CA ALA A 44 -9.13 23.58 -13.78
C ALA A 44 -8.58 24.65 -14.73
N ALA A 45 -7.35 24.49 -15.22
CA ALA A 45 -6.74 25.41 -16.16
C ALA A 45 -7.28 25.14 -17.58
N PRO A 46 -7.77 26.16 -18.30
CA PRO A 46 -8.31 25.97 -19.64
C PRO A 46 -7.20 25.58 -20.62
N SER A 47 -7.49 24.60 -21.46
CA SER A 47 -6.63 24.19 -22.55
C SER A 47 -6.46 25.33 -23.57
N THR A 48 -5.27 25.39 -24.17
CA THR A 48 -4.98 26.35 -25.23
C THR A 48 -5.32 25.74 -26.59
N VAL A 49 -5.68 26.58 -27.57
CA VAL A 49 -6.14 26.13 -28.91
C VAL A 49 -5.09 25.32 -29.69
N TRP A 50 -3.82 25.47 -29.34
CA TRP A 50 -2.70 24.73 -29.94
C TRP A 50 -2.35 23.42 -29.20
N SER A 51 -3.00 23.16 -28.06
CA SER A 51 -2.78 21.94 -27.28
C SER A 51 -3.36 20.73 -28.01
N PRO A 52 -2.61 19.63 -28.14
CA PRO A 52 -3.12 18.36 -28.64
C PRO A 52 -4.06 17.65 -27.65
N VAL A 53 -4.13 18.13 -26.40
CA VAL A 53 -5.01 17.63 -25.34
C VAL A 53 -5.99 18.73 -24.99
N ASP A 54 -7.27 18.48 -25.22
CA ASP A 54 -8.36 19.38 -24.85
C ASP A 54 -8.86 19.12 -23.42
N ASP A 55 -9.73 20.01 -22.94
CA ASP A 55 -10.27 19.97 -21.58
C ASP A 55 -11.09 18.70 -21.32
N ASP A 56 -11.85 18.22 -22.30
CA ASP A 56 -12.69 17.02 -22.16
C ASP A 56 -11.84 15.74 -22.05
N LEU A 57 -10.80 15.62 -22.88
CA LEU A 57 -9.86 14.51 -22.83
C LEU A 57 -9.08 14.51 -21.51
N PHE A 58 -8.65 15.68 -21.02
CA PHE A 58 -7.96 15.79 -19.73
C PHE A 58 -8.90 15.42 -18.57
N GLN A 59 -10.14 15.94 -18.54
CA GLN A 59 -11.17 15.59 -17.55
C GLN A 59 -11.48 14.09 -17.52
N LYS A 60 -11.55 13.47 -18.70
CA LYS A 60 -11.88 12.04 -18.83
C LYS A 60 -10.77 11.13 -18.29
N VAL A 61 -9.51 11.56 -18.41
CA VAL A 61 -8.33 10.80 -17.94
C VAL A 61 -7.97 11.12 -16.49
N PHE A 62 -8.20 12.34 -16.01
CA PHE A 62 -7.72 12.79 -14.70
C PHE A 62 -8.83 13.18 -13.72
N GLY A 63 -10.02 13.58 -14.18
CA GLY A 63 -11.14 14.03 -13.36
C GLY A 63 -11.81 12.92 -12.55
N LEU A 64 -12.19 11.82 -13.20
CA LEU A 64 -12.70 10.61 -12.53
C LEU A 64 -11.61 9.90 -11.72
N GLN A 65 -10.36 9.95 -12.21
CA GLN A 65 -9.19 9.42 -11.53
C GLN A 65 -9.03 10.05 -10.14
N GLY A 66 -9.34 11.34 -9.98
CA GLY A 66 -9.10 12.07 -8.75
C GLY A 66 -9.81 11.48 -7.51
N MET A 67 -11.13 11.31 -7.57
CA MET A 67 -11.88 10.69 -6.47
C MET A 67 -11.49 9.23 -6.26
N ALA A 68 -11.25 8.49 -7.35
CA ALA A 68 -10.80 7.10 -7.27
C ALA A 68 -9.42 6.96 -6.59
N VAL A 69 -8.48 7.86 -6.91
CA VAL A 69 -7.15 7.93 -6.29
C VAL A 69 -7.26 8.30 -4.82
N PHE A 70 -8.01 9.37 -4.49
CA PHE A 70 -8.18 9.78 -3.10
C PHE A 70 -8.76 8.65 -2.25
N ALA A 71 -9.79 7.97 -2.75
CA ALA A 71 -10.42 6.92 -1.98
C ALA A 71 -9.58 5.63 -1.95
N SER A 72 -8.79 5.35 -2.99
CA SER A 72 -7.75 4.32 -2.96
C SER A 72 -6.66 4.63 -1.92
N MET A 73 -6.31 5.90 -1.73
CA MET A 73 -5.37 6.32 -0.67
C MET A 73 -5.97 6.10 0.72
N VAL A 74 -7.26 6.37 0.91
CA VAL A 74 -7.96 6.08 2.18
C VAL A 74 -8.03 4.57 2.44
N ALA A 75 -8.31 3.76 1.40
CA ALA A 75 -8.27 2.31 1.48
C ALA A 75 -6.89 1.80 1.88
N TYR A 76 -5.85 2.29 1.20
CA TYR A 76 -4.45 1.98 1.51
C TYR A 76 -4.08 2.34 2.95
N LEU A 77 -4.41 3.55 3.43
CA LEU A 77 -4.14 3.95 4.81
C LEU A 77 -4.84 3.04 5.82
N SER A 78 -6.10 2.71 5.56
CA SER A 78 -6.88 1.82 6.41
C SER A 78 -6.24 0.43 6.47
N ALA A 79 -5.85 -0.12 5.32
CA ALA A 79 -5.13 -1.38 5.22
C ALA A 79 -3.79 -1.35 5.98
N GLN A 80 -3.04 -0.25 5.87
CA GLN A 80 -1.75 -0.12 6.54
C GLN A 80 -1.88 0.02 8.06
N PHE A 81 -2.91 0.73 8.55
CA PHE A 81 -3.20 0.74 9.98
C PHE A 81 -3.58 -0.64 10.51
N ILE A 82 -4.33 -1.42 9.73
CA ILE A 82 -4.67 -2.81 10.07
C ILE A 82 -3.41 -3.67 10.07
N ASP A 83 -2.55 -3.53 9.07
CA ASP A 83 -1.27 -4.24 8.97
C ASP A 83 -0.44 -4.07 10.24
N VAL A 84 -0.15 -2.82 10.59
CA VAL A 84 0.65 -2.47 11.77
C VAL A 84 0.05 -3.03 13.06
N ARG A 85 -1.29 -2.94 13.20
CA ARG A 85 -1.99 -3.40 14.40
C ARG A 85 -1.98 -4.93 14.51
N ILE A 86 -2.17 -5.64 13.41
CA ILE A 86 -2.13 -7.10 13.36
C ILE A 86 -0.70 -7.62 13.54
N PHE A 87 0.29 -6.98 12.92
CA PHE A 87 1.70 -7.32 13.11
C PHE A 87 2.10 -7.26 14.59
N HIS A 88 1.72 -6.18 15.28
CA HIS A 88 2.01 -6.01 16.71
C HIS A 88 1.19 -6.97 17.59
N PHE A 89 -0.05 -7.27 17.21
CA PHE A 89 -0.87 -8.28 17.88
C PHE A 89 -0.17 -9.64 17.86
N TRP A 90 0.27 -10.11 16.69
CA TRP A 90 1.03 -11.36 16.56
C TRP A 90 2.37 -11.30 17.28
N LYS A 91 3.11 -10.18 17.18
CA LYS A 91 4.39 -9.99 17.90
C LYS A 91 4.22 -10.15 19.41
N LYS A 92 3.17 -9.58 20.01
CA LYS A 92 2.86 -9.69 21.44
C LYS A 92 2.46 -11.12 21.81
N LEU A 93 1.61 -11.76 20.99
CA LEU A 93 1.13 -13.12 21.21
C LEU A 93 2.27 -14.15 21.13
N THR A 94 3.19 -14.00 20.18
CA THR A 94 4.30 -14.93 19.98
C THR A 94 5.54 -14.59 20.82
N LYS A 95 5.47 -13.56 21.69
CA LYS A 95 6.61 -13.05 22.47
C LYS A 95 7.84 -12.78 21.58
N GLY A 96 7.59 -12.20 20.40
CA GLY A 96 8.62 -11.92 19.40
C GLY A 96 9.10 -13.12 18.58
N LYS A 97 8.62 -14.35 18.83
CA LYS A 97 8.98 -15.54 18.07
C LYS A 97 8.21 -15.61 16.73
N HIS A 98 8.76 -16.32 15.73
CA HIS A 98 8.15 -16.55 14.41
C HIS A 98 7.83 -15.27 13.61
N LEU A 99 8.88 -14.60 13.12
CA LEU A 99 8.77 -13.40 12.28
C LEU A 99 7.94 -13.64 11.00
N TRP A 100 8.03 -14.84 10.42
CA TRP A 100 7.23 -15.23 9.25
C TRP A 100 5.71 -15.14 9.49
N LEU A 101 5.24 -15.54 10.68
CA LEU A 101 3.81 -15.62 10.98
C LEU A 101 3.20 -14.23 11.09
N ARG A 102 3.88 -13.30 11.76
CA ARG A 102 3.42 -11.92 11.89
C ARG A 102 3.51 -11.15 10.58
N ASN A 103 4.55 -11.39 9.76
CA ASN A 103 4.72 -10.72 8.48
C ASN A 103 3.62 -11.15 7.51
N ASN A 104 3.50 -12.45 7.24
CA ASN A 104 2.47 -12.95 6.33
C ASN A 104 1.07 -12.71 6.88
N GLY A 105 0.85 -12.90 8.19
CA GLY A 105 -0.45 -12.70 8.81
C GLY A 105 -0.95 -11.26 8.70
N SER A 106 -0.08 -10.26 8.91
CA SER A 106 -0.47 -8.86 8.73
C SER A 106 -0.68 -8.52 7.27
N THR A 107 0.26 -8.90 6.40
CA THR A 107 0.20 -8.58 4.97
C THR A 107 -1.02 -9.21 4.30
N ILE A 108 -1.35 -10.47 4.60
CA ILE A 108 -2.52 -11.13 4.03
C ILE A 108 -3.79 -10.37 4.42
N ILE A 109 -3.96 -10.01 5.71
CA ILE A 109 -5.19 -9.35 6.15
C ILE A 109 -5.27 -7.91 5.62
N SER A 110 -4.15 -7.17 5.63
CA SER A 110 -4.12 -5.81 5.11
C SER A 110 -4.38 -5.76 3.61
N GLN A 111 -3.81 -6.69 2.84
CA GLN A 111 -4.04 -6.76 1.40
C GLN A 111 -5.45 -7.17 1.01
N LEU A 112 -6.11 -8.00 1.83
CA LEU A 112 -7.52 -8.30 1.62
C LEU A 112 -8.36 -7.02 1.75
N VAL A 113 -8.12 -6.23 2.81
CA VAL A 113 -8.86 -4.99 3.06
C VAL A 113 -8.57 -3.95 1.99
N ASP A 114 -7.31 -3.75 1.62
CA ASP A 114 -6.90 -2.84 0.54
C ASP A 114 -7.61 -3.18 -0.78
N THR A 115 -7.47 -4.43 -1.22
CA THR A 115 -7.99 -4.89 -2.51
C THR A 115 -9.52 -4.85 -2.53
N ALA A 116 -10.17 -5.25 -1.44
CA ALA A 116 -11.63 -5.18 -1.32
C ALA A 116 -12.12 -3.73 -1.33
N ALA A 117 -11.50 -2.84 -0.56
CA ALA A 117 -11.92 -1.43 -0.49
C ALA A 117 -11.75 -0.72 -1.83
N VAL A 118 -10.64 -0.96 -2.55
CA VAL A 118 -10.41 -0.42 -3.89
C VAL A 118 -11.44 -0.96 -4.88
N LEU A 119 -11.70 -2.27 -4.90
CA LEU A 119 -12.67 -2.86 -5.82
C LEU A 119 -14.11 -2.43 -5.54
N ILE A 120 -14.51 -2.33 -4.26
CA ILE A 120 -15.83 -1.79 -3.88
C ILE A 120 -15.99 -0.39 -4.44
N LEU A 121 -14.95 0.43 -4.35
CA LEU A 121 -14.98 1.78 -4.87
C LEU A 121 -15.10 1.83 -6.38
N LEU A 122 -14.27 1.07 -7.10
CA LEU A 122 -14.29 1.04 -8.56
C LEU A 122 -15.62 0.49 -9.10
N CYS A 123 -16.23 -0.46 -8.38
CA CYS A 123 -17.56 -0.95 -8.71
C CYS A 123 -18.68 0.06 -8.39
N SER A 124 -18.55 0.84 -7.32
CA SER A 124 -19.56 1.86 -6.96
C SER A 124 -19.55 3.05 -7.91
N VAL A 125 -18.40 3.42 -8.46
CA VAL A 125 -18.28 4.48 -9.48
C VAL A 125 -18.54 3.98 -10.91
N GLY A 126 -18.87 2.70 -11.10
CA GLY A 126 -19.19 2.11 -12.40
C GLY A 126 -18.00 1.92 -13.34
N VAL A 127 -16.76 2.01 -12.83
CA VAL A 127 -15.53 1.74 -13.61
C VAL A 127 -15.36 0.24 -13.85
N ILE A 128 -15.78 -0.58 -12.88
CA ILE A 128 -15.74 -2.05 -12.97
C ILE A 128 -17.14 -2.62 -12.71
N GLU A 129 -17.58 -3.56 -13.53
CA GLU A 129 -18.85 -4.26 -13.30
C GLU A 129 -18.81 -5.13 -12.03
N TRP A 130 -19.89 -5.12 -11.25
CA TRP A 130 -20.03 -5.95 -10.05
C TRP A 130 -19.88 -7.45 -10.31
N ASN A 131 -20.16 -7.94 -11.54
CA ASN A 131 -19.94 -9.35 -11.88
C ASN A 131 -18.45 -9.75 -11.83
N ARG A 132 -17.53 -8.79 -12.01
CA ARG A 132 -16.08 -9.03 -12.01
C ARG A 132 -15.48 -8.89 -10.62
N PHE A 133 -16.23 -8.38 -9.65
CA PHE A 133 -15.74 -8.07 -8.31
C PHE A 133 -15.05 -9.27 -7.67
N TRP A 134 -15.74 -10.41 -7.57
CA TRP A 134 -15.19 -11.61 -6.92
C TRP A 134 -13.99 -12.18 -7.67
N LEU A 135 -14.06 -12.23 -9.00
CA LEU A 135 -12.96 -12.72 -9.83
C LEU A 135 -11.71 -11.86 -9.66
N LEU A 136 -11.86 -10.53 -9.66
CA LEU A 136 -10.73 -9.61 -9.49
C LEU A 136 -10.21 -9.59 -8.05
N LEU A 137 -11.11 -9.69 -7.07
CA LEU A 137 -10.73 -9.76 -5.66
C LEU A 137 -9.91 -11.01 -5.41
N GLU A 138 -10.42 -12.18 -5.83
CA GLU A 138 -9.74 -13.45 -5.64
C GLU A 138 -8.39 -13.47 -6.35
N ASN A 139 -8.34 -13.19 -7.65
CA ASN A 139 -7.09 -13.24 -8.41
C ASN A 139 -6.06 -12.20 -7.91
N GLY A 140 -6.51 -10.97 -7.66
CA GLY A 140 -5.65 -9.90 -7.17
C GLY A 140 -5.12 -10.19 -5.76
N PHE A 141 -5.98 -10.71 -4.89
CA PHE A 141 -5.62 -11.11 -3.54
C PHE A 141 -4.65 -12.29 -3.55
N LEU A 142 -4.97 -13.38 -4.27
CA LEU A 142 -4.15 -14.59 -4.31
C LEU A 142 -2.75 -14.29 -4.84
N PHE A 143 -2.65 -13.46 -5.89
CA PHE A 143 -1.38 -13.00 -6.42
C PHE A 143 -0.55 -12.27 -5.34
N LYS A 144 -1.15 -11.33 -4.61
CA LYS A 144 -0.47 -10.59 -3.53
C LYS A 144 -0.05 -11.51 -2.38
N VAL A 145 -0.87 -12.49 -2.02
CA VAL A 145 -0.53 -13.49 -0.98
C VAL A 145 0.66 -14.35 -1.41
N LEU A 146 0.69 -14.83 -2.65
CA LEU A 146 1.82 -15.61 -3.17
C LEU A 146 3.12 -14.82 -3.14
N VAL A 147 3.07 -13.55 -3.54
CA VAL A 147 4.23 -12.64 -3.48
C VAL A 147 4.71 -12.45 -2.03
N ALA A 148 3.80 -12.18 -1.09
CA ALA A 148 4.16 -12.01 0.32
C ALA A 148 4.85 -13.26 0.93
N LEU A 149 4.36 -14.45 0.56
CA LEU A 149 4.98 -15.72 0.95
C LEU A 149 6.40 -15.87 0.35
N MET A 150 6.61 -15.42 -0.89
CA MET A 150 7.92 -15.43 -1.55
C MET A 150 8.89 -14.39 -0.98
N ASP A 151 8.39 -13.25 -0.50
CA ASP A 151 9.22 -12.20 0.10
C ASP A 151 9.74 -12.60 1.49
N THR A 152 9.03 -13.48 2.18
CA THR A 152 9.40 -13.98 3.52
C THR A 152 10.81 -14.58 3.60
N PRO A 153 11.22 -15.55 2.76
CA PRO A 153 12.60 -16.05 2.76
C PRO A 153 13.63 -14.97 2.40
N VAL A 154 13.27 -14.00 1.55
CA VAL A 154 14.16 -12.88 1.19
C VAL A 154 14.43 -12.00 2.41
N ILE A 155 13.39 -11.65 3.17
CA ILE A 155 13.52 -10.86 4.41
C ILE A 155 14.43 -11.58 5.41
N TYR A 156 14.23 -12.88 5.63
CA TYR A 156 15.10 -13.67 6.51
C TYR A 156 16.56 -13.68 6.01
N GLY A 157 16.78 -13.78 4.70
CA GLY A 157 18.11 -13.73 4.09
C GLY A 157 18.80 -12.38 4.28
N VAL A 158 18.09 -11.27 4.09
CA VAL A 158 18.63 -9.92 4.29
C VAL A 158 18.93 -9.66 5.76
N ILE A 159 18.04 -10.05 6.68
CA ILE A 159 18.29 -9.94 8.12
C ILE A 159 19.52 -10.76 8.52
N TYR A 160 19.67 -11.97 8.00
CA TYR A 160 20.85 -12.80 8.26
C TYR A 160 22.15 -12.14 7.75
N ALA A 161 22.13 -11.53 6.56
CA ALA A 161 23.27 -10.84 5.97
C ALA A 161 23.65 -9.53 6.69
N LEU A 162 22.67 -8.86 7.30
CA LEU A 162 22.85 -7.60 8.04
C LEU A 162 23.14 -7.82 9.52
N LYS A 163 22.89 -9.03 10.04
CA LYS A 163 23.16 -9.41 11.43
C LYS A 163 24.65 -9.23 11.76
N GLY A 164 24.95 -8.32 12.69
CA GLY A 164 26.33 -7.98 13.10
C GLY A 164 26.96 -6.79 12.37
N LYS A 165 26.28 -6.17 11.39
CA LYS A 165 26.72 -4.93 10.72
C LYS A 165 25.89 -3.71 11.10
N ILE A 166 24.65 -3.92 11.57
CA ILE A 166 23.70 -2.86 11.93
C ILE A 166 23.01 -3.28 13.22
N ASP A 167 22.85 -2.34 14.16
CA ASP A 167 22.00 -2.54 15.33
C ASP A 167 20.55 -2.55 14.86
N ILE A 168 19.95 -3.75 14.85
CA ILE A 168 18.55 -3.93 14.48
C ILE A 168 17.71 -3.32 15.60
N ALA A 169 16.75 -2.46 15.23
CA ALA A 169 15.89 -1.77 16.18
C ALA A 169 15.38 -2.72 17.28
N HIS A 170 15.85 -2.49 18.50
CA HIS A 170 15.49 -3.32 19.63
C HIS A 170 14.01 -3.21 19.96
N TYR A 171 13.49 -4.29 20.54
CA TYR A 171 12.12 -4.45 20.97
C TYR A 171 11.75 -3.29 21.92
N GLU A 172 11.13 -2.22 21.42
CA GLU A 172 10.49 -1.24 22.30
C GLU A 172 9.29 -1.95 22.95
N GLU A 173 9.49 -2.35 24.21
CA GLU A 173 8.42 -2.73 25.13
C GLU A 173 7.51 -1.51 25.31
N GLY A 174 6.34 -1.57 24.67
CA GLY A 174 5.20 -0.71 24.95
C GLY A 174 4.12 -1.50 25.68
#